data_AF-A0A958Z5F9-F1
#
_entry.id   AF-A0A958Z5F9-F1
#
_cell.length_a   1.000
_cell.length_b   1.000
_cell.length_c   1.000
_cell.angle_alpha   90.00
_cell.angle_beta   90.00
_cell.angle_gamma   90.00
#
_symmetry.space_group_name_H-M   'P 1'
#
loop_
_entity.id
_entity.type
_entity.pdbx_description
1 polymer ?
#
loop_
_entity_poly.entity_id
_entity_poly.type
_entity_poly.pdbx_seq_one_letter_code
_entity_poly.pdbx_strand_id
1 'polypeptide(L)'
;MKKATIKFLALLLLVILVAFAVHLFILQNMGLPIFADKIVLSYLLNYILAATILIFIQSKFNKKSSQTGFIFLAGSGLKFLVFFLVFYPFYREDGTMATSEFAAFFVPYAICLFLEVAFLSKQLNNQDF
;
A
#
# COMPACT_ATOMS: atom_id res chain seq x y z
N MET A 1 18.55 0.11 10.07
CA MET A 1 17.79 0.81 9.01
C MET A 1 18.20 2.27 8.98
N LYS A 2 18.24 2.92 7.80
CA LYS A 2 18.57 4.35 7.68
C LYS A 2 17.49 5.21 8.36
N LYS A 3 17.86 6.31 9.02
CA LYS A 3 16.91 7.25 9.67
C LYS A 3 15.82 7.73 8.71
N ALA A 4 16.17 7.97 7.45
CA ALA A 4 15.22 8.37 6.40
C ALA A 4 14.11 7.34 6.17
N THR A 5 14.42 6.04 6.19
CA THR A 5 13.43 4.97 6.02
C THR A 5 12.43 4.95 7.17
N ILE A 6 12.89 5.13 8.42
CA ILE A 6 12.00 5.16 9.59
C ILE A 6 11.05 6.37 9.51
N LYS A 7 11.59 7.55 9.16
CA LYS A 7 10.77 8.75 8.94
C LYS A 7 9.74 8.55 7.84
N PHE A 8 10.13 7.92 6.73
CA PHE A 8 9.22 7.61 5.64
C PHE A 8 8.11 6.63 6.07
N LEU A 9 8.44 5.56 6.81
CA LEU A 9 7.43 4.62 7.30
C LEU A 9 6.43 5.28 8.26
N ALA A 10 6.91 6.19 9.12
CA ALA A 10 6.03 6.97 10.00
C ALA A 10 5.12 7.92 9.20
N LEU A 11 5.66 8.59 8.16
CA LEU A 11 4.86 9.41 7.25
C LEU A 11 3.83 8.56 6.50
N LEU A 12 4.23 7.41 5.96
CA LEU A 12 3.34 6.50 5.26
C LEU A 12 2.21 6.02 6.17
N LEU A 13 2.53 5.67 7.42
CA LEU A 13 1.53 5.30 8.42
C LEU A 13 0.54 6.45 8.67
N LEU A 14 1.04 7.67 8.86
CA LEU A 14 0.18 8.85 9.04
C LEU A 14 -0.74 9.07 7.84
N VAL A 15 -0.22 9.01 6.62
CA VAL A 15 -1.02 9.18 5.39
C VAL A 15 -2.08 8.09 5.27
N ILE A 16 -1.73 6.84 5.59
CA ILE A 16 -2.68 5.71 5.56
C ILE A 16 -3.78 5.87 6.63
N LEU A 17 -3.46 6.36 7.83
CA LEU A 17 -4.46 6.65 8.86
C LEU A 17 -5.40 7.78 8.46
N VAL A 18 -4.87 8.85 7.85
CA VAL A 18 -5.69 9.96 7.33
C VAL A 18 -6.57 9.47 6.18
N ALA A 19 -6.01 8.74 5.23
CA ALA A 19 -6.77 8.17 4.12
C ALA A 19 -7.86 7.22 4.61
N PHE A 20 -7.59 6.41 5.63
CA PHE A 20 -8.57 5.54 6.25
C PHE A 20 -9.73 6.35 6.84
N ALA A 21 -9.44 7.38 7.64
CA ALA A 21 -10.46 8.24 8.22
C ALA A 21 -11.31 8.94 7.15
N VAL A 22 -10.70 9.46 6.09
CA VAL A 22 -11.41 10.04 4.93
C VAL A 22 -12.29 8.99 4.25
N HIS A 23 -11.79 7.78 4.06
CA HIS A 23 -12.54 6.70 3.43
C HIS A 23 -13.77 6.31 4.25
N LEU A 24 -13.63 6.17 5.58
CA LEU A 24 -14.76 5.92 6.49
C LEU A 24 -15.79 7.07 6.45
N PHE A 25 -15.32 8.31 6.43
CA PHE A 25 -16.19 9.48 6.34
C PHE A 25 -17.00 9.49 5.03
N ILE A 26 -16.37 9.14 3.90
CA ILE A 26 -17.06 9.02 2.61
C ILE A 26 -18.13 7.93 2.67
N LEU A 27 -17.79 6.73 3.18
CA LEU A 27 -18.75 5.63 3.33
C LEU A 27 -19.95 6.03 4.20
N GLN A 28 -19.69 6.72 5.32
CA GLN A 28 -20.73 7.20 6.21
C GLN A 28 -21.70 8.17 5.51
N ASN A 29 -21.18 9.13 4.73
CA ASN A 29 -22.01 10.08 3.98
C ASN A 29 -22.81 9.42 2.85
N MET A 30 -22.32 8.30 2.32
CA MET A 30 -23.04 7.49 1.34
C MET A 30 -24.06 6.52 1.96
N GLY A 31 -24.14 6.46 3.30
CA GLY A 31 -25.00 5.50 4.01
C GLY A 31 -24.53 4.05 3.91
N LEU A 32 -23.27 3.82 3.54
CA LEU A 32 -22.66 2.50 3.42
C LEU A 32 -22.07 2.04 4.77
N PRO A 33 -22.01 0.72 5.05
CA PRO A 33 -21.41 0.23 6.29
C PRO A 33 -19.91 0.53 6.34
N ILE A 34 -19.49 1.34 7.31
CA ILE A 34 -18.12 1.88 7.38
C ILE A 34 -17.01 0.84 7.59
N PHE A 35 -17.31 -0.33 8.17
CA PHE A 35 -16.33 -1.40 8.41
C PHE A 35 -16.56 -2.64 7.53
N ALA A 36 -17.38 -2.53 6.49
CA ALA A 36 -17.55 -3.59 5.49
C ALA A 36 -16.32 -3.75 4.58
N ASP A 37 -16.44 -4.63 3.59
CA ASP A 37 -15.49 -4.82 2.49
C ASP A 37 -14.06 -5.12 2.94
N LYS A 38 -13.91 -5.67 4.16
CA LYS A 38 -12.62 -5.93 4.81
C LYS A 38 -11.69 -4.71 4.81
N ILE A 39 -12.25 -3.50 4.89
CA ILE A 39 -11.49 -2.25 4.75
C ILE A 39 -10.34 -2.13 5.76
N VAL A 40 -10.55 -2.54 7.02
CA VAL A 40 -9.50 -2.53 8.05
C VAL A 40 -8.34 -3.45 7.66
N LEU A 41 -8.66 -4.67 7.21
CA LEU A 41 -7.66 -5.66 6.79
C LEU A 41 -6.90 -5.17 5.56
N SER A 42 -7.59 -4.54 4.60
CA SER A 42 -6.97 -3.96 3.41
C SER A 42 -5.94 -2.89 3.75
N TYR A 43 -6.29 -1.93 4.59
CA TYR A 43 -5.39 -0.85 5.00
C TYR A 43 -4.17 -1.40 5.75
N LEU A 44 -4.39 -2.35 6.67
CA LEU A 44 -3.33 -2.99 7.43
C LEU A 44 -2.39 -3.81 6.53
N LEU A 45 -2.92 -4.65 5.64
CA LEU A 45 -2.10 -5.47 4.74
C LEU A 45 -1.29 -4.60 3.77
N ASN A 46 -1.90 -3.57 3.19
CA ASN A 46 -1.19 -2.67 2.26
C ASN A 46 -0.03 -1.94 2.96
N TYR A 47 -0.22 -1.47 4.19
CA TYR A 47 0.87 -0.87 4.96
C TYR A 47 1.95 -1.88 5.32
N ILE A 48 1.58 -3.07 5.84
CA ILE A 48 2.55 -4.10 6.25
C ILE A 48 3.37 -4.58 5.05
N LEU A 49 2.74 -4.84 3.91
CA LEU A 49 3.45 -5.28 2.72
C LEU A 49 4.38 -4.17 2.20
N ALA A 50 3.95 -2.91 2.25
CA ALA A 50 4.79 -1.77 1.86
C ALA A 50 6.02 -1.63 2.77
N ALA A 51 5.80 -1.66 4.09
CA ALA A 51 6.87 -1.64 5.05
C ALA A 51 7.84 -2.82 4.86
N THR A 52 7.32 -4.02 4.64
CA THR A 52 8.12 -5.25 4.44
C THR A 52 9.00 -5.15 3.19
N ILE A 53 8.44 -4.75 2.05
CA ILE A 53 9.20 -4.56 0.81
C ILE A 53 10.28 -3.51 0.99
N LEU A 54 9.93 -2.37 1.58
CA LEU A 54 10.89 -1.29 1.77
C LEU A 54 12.02 -1.73 2.71
N ILE A 55 11.71 -2.36 3.84
CA ILE A 55 12.71 -2.89 4.77
C ILE A 55 13.61 -3.91 4.07
N PHE A 56 13.03 -4.82 3.29
CA PHE A 56 13.78 -5.82 2.53
C PHE A 56 14.76 -5.17 1.56
N ILE A 57 14.29 -4.19 0.77
CA ILE A 57 15.11 -3.39 -0.14
C ILE A 57 16.25 -2.72 0.61
N GLN A 58 15.95 -2.01 1.71
CA GLN A 58 16.98 -1.31 2.50
C GLN A 58 18.01 -2.27 3.11
N SER A 59 17.61 -3.49 3.48
CA SER A 59 18.54 -4.50 4.04
C SER A 59 19.53 -5.04 3.01
N LYS A 60 19.11 -5.06 1.73
CA LYS A 60 19.89 -5.58 0.59
C LYS A 60 20.42 -4.46 -0.32
N PHE A 61 20.32 -3.19 0.11
CA PHE A 61 20.68 -2.02 -0.69
C PHE A 61 22.22 -1.92 -0.87
N ASN A 62 22.76 -2.75 -1.76
CA ASN A 62 24.17 -2.73 -2.16
C ASN A 62 24.29 -2.27 -3.62
N LYS A 63 24.51 -0.95 -3.77
CA LYS A 63 25.14 -0.22 -4.88
C LYS A 63 24.67 -0.41 -6.35
N LYS A 64 23.70 -1.27 -6.68
CA LYS A 64 23.12 -1.35 -8.04
C LYS A 64 21.66 -0.90 -8.07
N SER A 65 21.44 0.31 -8.59
CA SER A 65 20.13 0.96 -8.71
C SER A 65 19.08 0.08 -9.43
N SER A 66 19.48 -0.60 -10.50
CA SER A 66 18.57 -1.46 -11.29
C SER A 66 17.99 -2.64 -10.49
N GLN A 67 18.79 -3.32 -9.67
CA GLN A 67 18.31 -4.46 -8.87
C GLN A 67 17.26 -4.05 -7.84
N THR A 68 17.41 -2.85 -7.27
CA THR A 68 16.43 -2.31 -6.31
C THR A 68 15.09 -2.04 -6.99
N GLY A 69 15.09 -1.46 -8.18
CA GLY A 69 13.88 -1.25 -8.97
C GLY A 69 13.16 -2.56 -9.31
N PHE A 70 13.89 -3.60 -9.71
CA PHE A 70 13.31 -4.92 -9.98
C PHE A 70 12.70 -5.59 -8.74
N ILE A 71 13.39 -5.52 -7.59
CA ILE A 71 12.86 -6.07 -6.33
C ILE A 71 11.59 -5.34 -5.92
N PHE A 72 11.57 -4.01 -6.05
CA PHE A 72 10.38 -3.22 -5.77
C PHE A 72 9.20 -3.57 -6.68
N LEU A 73 9.45 -3.70 -7.99
CA LEU A 73 8.43 -4.07 -8.96
C LEU A 73 7.87 -5.46 -8.67
N ALA A 74 8.74 -6.45 -8.43
CA ALA A 74 8.34 -7.81 -8.10
C ALA A 74 7.55 -7.86 -6.78
N GLY A 75 7.99 -7.15 -5.74
CA GLY A 75 7.28 -7.06 -4.48
C GLY A 75 5.91 -6.39 -4.62
N SER A 76 5.82 -5.31 -5.41
CA SER A 76 4.55 -4.61 -5.66
C SER A 76 3.59 -5.42 -6.53
N GLY A 77 4.13 -6.23 -7.46
CA GLY A 77 3.37 -7.25 -8.18
C GLY A 77 2.85 -8.33 -7.23
N LEU A 78 3.65 -8.78 -6.26
CA LEU A 78 3.20 -9.72 -5.23
C LEU A 78 2.09 -9.13 -4.35
N LYS A 79 2.16 -7.85 -3.96
CA LYS A 79 1.03 -7.15 -3.29
C LYS A 79 -0.25 -7.23 -4.12
N PHE A 80 -0.12 -7.02 -5.42
CA PHE A 80 -1.25 -7.13 -6.34
C PHE A 80 -1.74 -8.58 -6.48
N LEU A 81 -0.88 -9.61 -6.35
CA LEU A 81 -1.33 -11.00 -6.27
C LEU A 81 -2.09 -11.30 -4.96
N VAL A 82 -1.70 -10.69 -3.84
CA VAL A 82 -2.43 -10.82 -2.57
C VAL A 82 -3.88 -10.37 -2.70
N PHE A 83 -4.17 -9.37 -3.55
CA PHE A 83 -5.55 -9.02 -3.90
C PHE A 83 -6.33 -10.23 -4.43
N PHE A 84 -5.82 -10.91 -5.45
CA PHE A 84 -6.50 -12.04 -6.09
C PHE A 84 -6.71 -13.22 -5.16
N LEU A 85 -5.80 -13.42 -4.20
CA LEU A 85 -5.85 -14.55 -3.28
C LEU A 85 -6.74 -14.29 -2.06
N VAL A 86 -6.74 -13.06 -1.54
CA VAL A 86 -7.37 -12.74 -0.24
C VAL A 86 -8.66 -11.94 -0.38
N PHE A 87 -8.72 -11.02 -1.34
CA PHE A 87 -9.81 -10.04 -1.46
C PHE A 87 -10.77 -10.38 -2.60
N TYR A 88 -10.23 -10.71 -3.78
CA TYR A 88 -11.04 -10.96 -4.99
C TYR A 88 -12.09 -12.07 -4.83
N PRO A 89 -11.84 -13.21 -4.14
CA PRO A 89 -12.85 -14.24 -3.95
C PRO A 89 -14.03 -13.75 -3.10
N PHE A 90 -13.77 -12.85 -2.16
CA PHE A 90 -14.78 -12.24 -1.29
C PHE A 90 -15.54 -11.14 -2.04
N TYR A 91 -14.82 -10.26 -2.75
CA TYR A 91 -15.39 -9.16 -3.53
C TYR A 91 -16.13 -9.58 -4.81
N ARG A 92 -16.27 -10.88 -5.06
CA ARG A 92 -17.08 -11.41 -6.15
C ARG A 92 -17.97 -12.56 -5.70
N GLU A 93 -18.28 -12.61 -4.41
CA GLU A 93 -19.17 -13.63 -3.84
C GLU A 93 -20.56 -13.59 -4.51
N ASP A 94 -21.06 -12.40 -4.86
CA ASP A 94 -22.33 -12.20 -5.56
C ASP A 94 -22.22 -12.25 -7.10
N GLY A 95 -21.04 -12.57 -7.63
CA GLY A 95 -20.78 -12.58 -9.06
C GLY A 95 -20.54 -11.21 -9.68
N THR A 96 -20.40 -10.13 -8.91
CA THR A 96 -19.91 -8.82 -9.38
C THR A 96 -19.00 -8.20 -8.32
N MET A 97 -18.24 -7.16 -8.67
CA MET A 97 -17.46 -6.42 -7.68
C MET A 97 -18.07 -5.03 -7.53
N ALA A 98 -18.48 -4.69 -6.31
CA ALA A 98 -19.00 -3.37 -5.99
C ALA A 98 -17.89 -2.31 -6.02
N THR A 99 -18.27 -1.06 -6.27
CA THR A 99 -17.33 0.06 -6.26
C THR A 99 -16.71 0.28 -4.88
N SER A 100 -17.45 0.03 -3.80
CA SER A 100 -16.94 0.14 -2.42
C SER A 100 -15.88 -0.92 -2.12
N GLU A 101 -16.07 -2.15 -2.59
CA GLU A 101 -15.11 -3.24 -2.48
C GLU A 101 -13.82 -2.95 -3.25
N PHE A 102 -13.95 -2.47 -4.50
CA PHE A 102 -12.81 -2.03 -5.27
C PHE A 102 -12.05 -0.91 -4.55
N ALA A 103 -12.75 0.12 -4.08
CA ALA A 103 -12.13 1.23 -3.36
C ALA A 103 -11.46 0.78 -2.06
N ALA A 104 -12.07 -0.14 -1.31
CA ALA A 104 -11.56 -0.68 -0.05
C ALA A 104 -10.14 -1.26 -0.21
N PHE A 105 -9.84 -1.92 -1.33
CA PHE A 105 -8.51 -2.42 -1.63
C PHE A 105 -7.61 -1.42 -2.35
N PHE A 106 -8.09 -0.81 -3.42
CA PHE A 106 -7.22 -0.08 -4.35
C PHE A 106 -6.82 1.31 -3.84
N VAL A 107 -7.59 1.95 -2.96
CA VAL A 107 -7.22 3.24 -2.35
C VAL A 107 -5.95 3.13 -1.49
N PRO A 108 -5.88 2.27 -0.44
CA PRO A 108 -4.66 2.14 0.35
C PRO A 108 -3.50 1.57 -0.47
N TYR A 109 -3.76 0.68 -1.44
CA TYR A 109 -2.75 0.15 -2.35
C TYR A 109 -2.09 1.27 -3.17
N ALA A 110 -2.88 2.11 -3.83
CA ALA A 110 -2.37 3.17 -4.69
C ALA A 110 -1.57 4.21 -3.90
N ILE A 111 -2.05 4.59 -2.71
CA ILE A 111 -1.35 5.52 -1.82
C ILE A 111 0.01 4.97 -1.39
N CYS A 112 0.06 3.72 -0.93
CA CYS A 112 1.32 3.07 -0.56
C CYS A 112 2.28 3.01 -1.75
N LEU A 113 1.80 2.50 -2.90
CA LEU A 113 2.62 2.33 -4.10
C LEU A 113 3.20 3.66 -4.57
N PHE A 114 2.37 4.70 -4.66
CA PHE A 114 2.79 6.02 -5.12
C PHE A 114 3.87 6.62 -4.21
N LEU A 115 3.67 6.58 -2.89
CA LEU A 115 4.64 7.11 -1.93
C LEU A 115 5.93 6.29 -1.93
N GLU A 116 5.85 4.96 -2.04
CA GLU A 116 7.03 4.09 -2.14
C GLU A 116 7.83 4.38 -3.41
N VAL A 117 7.17 4.55 -4.56
CA VAL A 117 7.81 4.94 -5.82
C VAL A 117 8.50 6.29 -5.65
N ALA A 118 7.81 7.31 -5.12
CA ALA A 118 8.40 8.62 -4.90
C ALA A 118 9.64 8.56 -3.99
N PHE A 119 9.58 7.78 -2.91
CA PHE A 119 10.70 7.58 -1.99
C PHE A 119 11.88 6.86 -2.62
N LEU A 120 11.63 5.72 -3.26
CA LEU A 120 12.67 4.93 -3.88
C LEU A 120 13.30 5.64 -5.08
N SER A 121 12.52 6.35 -5.89
CA SER A 121 13.05 7.14 -7.01
C SER A 121 14.01 8.22 -6.53
N LYS A 122 13.65 8.98 -5.50
CA LYS A 122 14.57 9.96 -4.89
C LYS A 122 15.84 9.29 -4.36
N GLN A 123 15.69 8.18 -3.63
CA GLN A 123 16.82 7.46 -3.06
C GLN A 123 17.77 6.88 -4.13
N LEU A 124 17.24 6.35 -5.22
CA LEU A 124 18.01 5.81 -6.35
C LEU A 124 18.75 6.90 -7.14
N ASN A 125 18.21 8.12 -7.14
CA ASN A 125 18.81 9.30 -7.75
C ASN A 125 19.71 10.10 -6.78
N ASN A 126 20.02 9.57 -5.59
CA ASN A 126 20.78 10.26 -4.53
C ASN A 126 20.19 11.63 -4.13
N GLN A 127 18.87 11.77 -4.17
CA GLN A 127 18.14 12.96 -3.75
C GLN A 127 17.59 12.79 -2.34
N ASP A 128 17.54 13.90 -1.59
CA ASP A 128 16.94 13.92 -0.26
C ASP A 128 15.41 13.77 -0.34
N PHE A 129 14.86 13.00 0.62
CA PHE A 129 13.42 12.73 0.70
C PHE A 129 12.66 13.85 1.38
#